data_AF-A0A9W6TEE4-F1
#
_entry.id   AF-A0A9W6TEE4-F1
#
_cell.length_a   1.000
_cell.length_b   1.000
_cell.length_c   1.000
_cell.angle_alpha   90.00
_cell.angle_beta   90.00
_cell.angle_gamma   90.00
#
_symmetry.space_group_name_H-M   'P 1'
#
loop_
_entity.id
_entity.type
_entity.pdbx_description
1 polymer ?
#
loop_
_entity_poly.entity_id
_entity_poly.type
_entity_poly.pdbx_seq_one_letter_code
_entity_poly.pdbx_strand_id
1 'polypeptide(L)'
;MLRAALSEGCGDFGRDPLDAHRPIGLRSINRLPVNERLQNFRAQLRLEMLQEDAQTDTVVPLRIVATGCAYLLRYQVASTGAEVSVLNRAGVVTSWITTADGFHIQLGKFLSSTTSSDDQHETVMREMEASKAEILALLGMLDLLDLLDMVRALGGTSAGVYFGGERIYHAAGEKNSYVFTFDARTGYPLAITQAQSATPEDNPSGASDTRVALQFSIDDYVRHDGSTIQAPMGIKSDVELLVDTAVACFYEWTATGRQQLEQIFALLDRDDDGSVSGHDVATQLLDAGHTNERADSIATEMTRLLCDSDNPSEEVTFLPFVGFWIMLLADDVRVSDPANETRVVPALQQLFLSASE
;
A
#
# COMPACT_ATOMS: atom_id res chain seq x y z
N MET A 1 13.75 -2.21 -1.46
CA MET A 1 12.36 -2.64 -1.18
C MET A 1 11.52 -2.80 -2.46
N LEU A 2 11.53 -1.87 -3.42
CA LEU A 2 10.79 -2.05 -4.69
C LEU A 2 11.25 -3.26 -5.53
N ARG A 3 12.54 -3.62 -5.48
CA ARG A 3 13.07 -4.80 -6.19
C ARG A 3 12.50 -6.15 -5.74
N ALA A 4 12.02 -6.24 -4.49
CA ALA A 4 11.33 -7.44 -3.99
C ALA A 4 9.87 -7.47 -4.45
N ALA A 5 9.22 -6.30 -4.60
CA ALA A 5 7.87 -6.19 -5.14
C ALA A 5 7.78 -6.57 -6.64
N LEU A 6 8.87 -6.42 -7.40
CA LEU A 6 8.95 -6.82 -8.82
C LEU A 6 8.92 -8.35 -9.06
N SER A 7 8.99 -9.16 -7.99
CA SER A 7 8.94 -10.63 -8.08
C SER A 7 7.51 -11.20 -7.92
N GLU A 8 6.54 -10.39 -7.49
CA GLU A 8 5.22 -10.86 -7.10
C GLU A 8 4.19 -10.46 -8.15
N GLY A 9 3.99 -11.33 -9.14
CA GLY A 9 2.90 -11.20 -10.09
C GLY A 9 1.57 -11.09 -9.35
N CYS A 10 0.82 -10.03 -9.65
CA CYS A 10 -0.55 -9.87 -9.18
C CYS A 10 -1.39 -11.07 -9.66
N GLY A 11 -1.83 -11.91 -8.73
CA GLY A 11 -2.78 -12.96 -9.01
C GLY A 11 -4.07 -12.35 -9.54
N ASP A 12 -4.33 -12.61 -10.82
CA ASP A 12 -5.52 -12.19 -11.54
C ASP A 12 -6.76 -12.76 -10.82
N PHE A 13 -7.49 -11.90 -10.09
CA PHE A 13 -8.79 -12.25 -9.52
C PHE A 13 -9.83 -12.19 -10.64
N GLY A 14 -9.73 -13.14 -11.57
CA GLY A 14 -10.64 -13.29 -12.70
C GLY A 14 -12.09 -13.27 -12.23
N ARG A 15 -12.78 -12.15 -12.47
CA ARG A 15 -14.24 -12.10 -12.46
C ARG A 15 -14.71 -12.61 -13.81
N ASP A 16 -15.58 -13.62 -13.77
CA ASP A 16 -16.42 -13.94 -14.92
C ASP A 16 -17.23 -12.68 -15.29
N PRO A 17 -17.22 -12.19 -16.55
CA PRO A 17 -17.88 -10.93 -16.94
C PRO A 17 -19.41 -10.95 -16.80
N LEU A 18 -20.00 -12.10 -16.46
CA LEU A 18 -21.45 -12.32 -16.50
C LEU A 18 -22.18 -11.99 -15.19
N ASP A 19 -21.48 -11.64 -14.10
CA ASP A 19 -22.11 -11.34 -12.80
C ASP A 19 -22.14 -9.84 -12.41
N ALA A 20 -21.69 -8.95 -13.30
CA ALA A 20 -21.53 -7.51 -13.02
C ALA A 20 -22.84 -6.68 -12.87
N HIS A 21 -24.02 -7.29 -13.02
CA HIS A 21 -25.29 -6.56 -13.05
C HIS A 21 -26.38 -7.06 -12.08
N ARG A 22 -26.02 -7.79 -11.01
CA ARG A 22 -26.97 -7.99 -9.91
C ARG A 22 -26.88 -6.85 -8.91
N PRO A 23 -28.00 -6.15 -8.58
CA PRO A 23 -28.02 -5.31 -7.40
C PRO A 23 -27.59 -6.17 -6.21
N ILE A 24 -26.74 -5.64 -5.33
CA ILE A 24 -26.28 -6.28 -4.09
C ILE A 24 -27.49 -6.42 -3.16
N GLY A 25 -28.40 -7.34 -3.50
CA GLY A 25 -29.41 -7.82 -2.59
C GLY A 25 -28.68 -8.51 -1.44
N LEU A 26 -29.12 -8.24 -0.22
CA LEU A 26 -28.64 -8.80 1.06
C LEU A 26 -28.45 -10.33 0.98
N ARG A 27 -27.37 -10.81 0.37
CA ARG A 27 -26.91 -12.18 0.53
C ARG A 27 -26.48 -12.29 1.98
N SER A 28 -27.03 -13.26 2.69
CA SER A 28 -26.57 -13.57 4.05
C SER A 28 -25.06 -13.82 4.01
N ILE A 29 -24.31 -13.15 4.89
CA ILE A 29 -22.83 -13.15 4.89
C ILE A 29 -22.26 -14.57 4.99
N ASN A 30 -22.94 -15.46 5.71
CA ASN A 30 -22.57 -16.87 5.81
C ASN A 30 -22.60 -17.64 4.47
N ARG A 31 -23.24 -17.11 3.42
CA ARG A 31 -23.25 -17.68 2.06
C ARG A 31 -22.13 -17.15 1.18
N LEU A 32 -21.42 -16.11 1.61
CA LEU A 32 -20.26 -15.62 0.88
C LEU A 32 -19.05 -16.54 1.12
N PRO A 33 -18.21 -16.74 0.10
CA PRO A 33 -16.84 -17.23 0.27
C PRO A 33 -16.11 -16.46 1.38
N VAL A 34 -15.22 -17.14 2.11
CA VAL A 34 -14.60 -16.59 3.33
C VAL A 34 -13.77 -15.34 3.03
N ASN A 35 -13.06 -15.34 1.91
CA ASN A 35 -12.33 -14.18 1.39
C ASN A 35 -13.26 -12.99 1.10
N GLU A 36 -14.44 -13.20 0.50
CA GLU A 36 -15.40 -12.14 0.20
C GLU A 36 -16.00 -11.49 1.46
N ARG A 37 -15.92 -12.14 2.62
CA ARG A 37 -16.43 -11.59 3.89
C ARG A 37 -15.52 -10.48 4.42
N LEU A 38 -14.23 -10.54 4.11
CA LEU A 38 -13.26 -9.47 4.39
C LEU A 38 -13.12 -8.49 3.22
N GLN A 39 -13.88 -8.66 2.15
CA GLN A 39 -13.99 -7.69 1.06
C GLN A 39 -15.25 -6.85 1.25
N ASN A 40 -15.16 -5.54 1.00
CA ASN A 40 -16.31 -4.63 1.03
C ASN A 40 -17.02 -4.61 2.40
N PHE A 41 -16.32 -4.14 3.44
CA PHE A 41 -16.88 -3.99 4.77
C PHE A 41 -16.40 -2.71 5.45
N ARG A 42 -17.16 -2.28 6.46
CA ARG A 42 -16.72 -1.31 7.46
C ARG A 42 -16.85 -1.92 8.84
N ALA A 43 -15.93 -1.61 9.73
CA ALA A 43 -15.95 -2.09 11.11
C ALA A 43 -15.22 -1.14 12.04
N GLN A 44 -15.52 -1.26 13.33
CA GLN A 44 -14.64 -0.79 14.39
C GLN A 44 -13.67 -1.93 14.73
N LEU A 45 -12.39 -1.62 14.81
CA LEU A 45 -11.36 -2.57 15.16
C LEU A 45 -10.77 -2.22 16.52
N ARG A 46 -10.40 -3.23 17.28
CA ARG A 46 -9.50 -3.10 18.43
C ARG A 46 -8.21 -3.82 18.08
N LEU A 47 -7.13 -3.06 17.99
CA LEU A 47 -5.79 -3.57 17.72
C LEU A 47 -5.04 -3.76 19.04
N GLU A 48 -4.52 -4.95 19.25
CA GLU A 48 -3.80 -5.34 20.46
C GLU A 48 -2.47 -5.99 20.08
N MET A 49 -1.38 -5.51 20.68
CA MET A 49 -0.09 -6.19 20.60
C MET A 49 -0.01 -7.24 21.69
N LEU A 50 0.10 -8.50 21.28
CA LEU A 50 0.33 -9.63 22.16
C LEU A 50 1.85 -9.84 22.30
N GLN A 51 2.38 -9.59 23.50
CA GLN A 51 3.76 -9.89 23.88
C GLN A 51 3.75 -10.81 25.11
N GLU A 52 4.60 -11.85 25.11
CA GLU A 52 4.63 -12.85 26.19
C GLU A 52 4.98 -12.27 27.57
N ASP A 53 5.63 -11.10 27.65
CA ASP A 53 6.13 -10.49 28.89
C ASP A 53 5.63 -9.06 29.20
N ALA A 54 4.71 -8.48 28.40
CA ALA A 54 4.28 -7.08 28.60
C ALA A 54 2.98 -6.98 29.42
N GLN A 55 3.03 -6.27 30.55
CA GLN A 55 1.88 -5.91 31.40
C GLN A 55 1.02 -4.76 30.84
N THR A 56 1.20 -4.37 29.58
CA THR A 56 0.47 -3.25 28.97
C THR A 56 -0.35 -3.73 27.79
N ASP A 57 -1.60 -4.12 28.06
CA ASP A 57 -2.66 -4.30 27.05
C ASP A 57 -2.95 -2.94 26.40
N THR A 58 -2.10 -2.52 25.46
CA THR A 58 -2.34 -1.29 24.70
C THR A 58 -3.34 -1.62 23.60
N VAL A 59 -4.61 -1.38 23.89
CA VAL A 59 -5.71 -1.54 22.94
C VAL A 59 -5.89 -0.24 22.17
N VAL A 60 -5.72 -0.29 20.85
CA VAL A 60 -5.95 0.86 19.97
C VAL A 60 -7.28 0.71 19.24
N PRO A 61 -8.25 1.61 19.45
CA PRO A 61 -9.48 1.62 18.67
C PRO A 61 -9.23 2.24 17.28
N LEU A 62 -9.56 1.49 16.23
CA LEU A 62 -9.48 1.93 14.84
C LEU A 62 -10.84 1.79 14.17
N ARG A 63 -11.05 2.48 13.06
CA ARG A 63 -12.13 2.18 12.11
C ARG A 63 -11.49 1.75 10.81
N ILE A 64 -12.09 0.76 10.17
CA ILE A 64 -11.68 0.32 8.84
C ILE A 64 -12.84 0.45 7.87
N VAL A 65 -12.52 0.86 6.65
CA VAL A 65 -13.36 0.63 5.48
C VAL A 65 -12.51 -0.09 4.44
N ALA A 66 -12.93 -1.28 4.02
CA ALA A 66 -12.28 -2.06 2.98
C ALA A 66 -13.20 -2.12 1.75
N THR A 67 -12.65 -1.88 0.56
CA THR A 67 -13.35 -1.97 -0.72
C THR A 67 -12.43 -2.61 -1.76
N GLY A 68 -12.84 -3.74 -2.34
CA GLY A 68 -11.97 -4.53 -3.25
C GLY A 68 -10.59 -4.82 -2.63
N CYS A 69 -9.54 -4.29 -3.26
CA CYS A 69 -8.14 -4.40 -2.83
C CYS A 69 -7.61 -3.14 -2.13
N ALA A 70 -8.50 -2.26 -1.68
CA ALA A 70 -8.16 -1.03 -0.97
C ALA A 70 -8.74 -1.03 0.45
N TYR A 71 -8.04 -0.39 1.38
CA TYR A 71 -8.53 -0.17 2.73
C TYR A 71 -8.15 1.20 3.26
N LEU A 72 -9.02 1.77 4.08
CA LEU A 72 -8.79 3.00 4.83
C LEU A 72 -8.90 2.70 6.31
N LEU A 73 -7.78 2.86 7.02
CA LEU A 73 -7.72 2.84 8.48
C LEU A 73 -7.86 4.27 9.00
N ARG A 74 -8.70 4.46 10.02
CA ARG A 74 -8.94 5.75 10.67
C ARG A 74 -8.77 5.61 12.16
N TYR A 75 -7.93 6.45 12.75
CA TYR A 75 -7.67 6.52 14.17
C TYR A 75 -8.07 7.88 14.71
N GLN A 76 -8.85 7.90 15.78
CA GLN A 76 -9.26 9.12 16.46
C GLN A 76 -8.26 9.45 17.58
N VAL A 77 -7.54 10.55 17.44
CA VAL A 77 -6.64 11.07 18.47
C VAL A 77 -7.50 11.67 19.59
N ALA A 78 -7.53 11.03 20.75
CA ALA A 78 -8.43 11.41 21.84
C ALA A 78 -8.11 12.79 22.43
N SER A 79 -6.82 13.16 22.46
CA SER A 79 -6.34 14.41 23.05
C SER A 79 -6.73 15.66 22.26
N THR A 80 -6.83 15.54 20.94
CA THR A 80 -7.04 16.68 20.02
C THR A 80 -8.35 16.63 19.26
N GLY A 81 -9.03 15.48 19.24
CA GLY A 81 -10.18 15.28 18.35
C GLY A 81 -9.81 15.19 16.87
N ALA A 82 -8.51 15.13 16.53
CA ALA A 82 -8.05 14.91 15.18
C ALA A 82 -8.19 13.43 14.77
N GLU A 83 -8.21 13.18 13.47
CA GLU A 83 -8.28 11.83 12.90
C GLU A 83 -7.08 11.57 11.99
N VAL A 84 -6.31 10.53 12.30
CA VAL A 84 -5.24 10.03 11.43
C VAL A 84 -5.84 8.99 10.48
N SER A 85 -5.60 9.17 9.20
CA SER A 85 -6.12 8.30 8.14
C SER A 85 -4.97 7.73 7.32
N VAL A 86 -5.02 6.41 7.08
CA VAL A 86 -4.08 5.67 6.24
C VAL A 86 -4.89 4.88 5.21
N LEU A 87 -4.85 5.35 3.98
CA LEU A 87 -5.42 4.68 2.82
C LEU A 87 -4.32 3.86 2.14
N ASN A 88 -4.57 2.57 1.96
CA ASN A 88 -3.77 1.74 1.06
C ASN A 88 -4.64 1.35 -0.13
N ARG A 89 -4.18 1.67 -1.34
CA ARG A 89 -4.80 1.24 -2.59
C ARG A 89 -3.78 0.44 -3.38
N ALA A 90 -3.99 -0.88 -3.46
CA ALA A 90 -3.10 -1.78 -4.19
C ALA A 90 -1.61 -1.67 -3.79
N GLY A 91 -1.30 -1.36 -2.52
CA GLY A 91 0.08 -1.20 -2.05
C GLY A 91 0.60 0.24 -2.09
N VAL A 92 -0.14 1.19 -2.66
CA VAL A 92 0.18 2.63 -2.61
C VAL A 92 -0.42 3.23 -1.34
N VAL A 93 0.39 3.89 -0.51
CA VAL A 93 -0.04 4.41 0.79
C VAL A 93 -0.23 5.92 0.72
N THR A 94 -1.44 6.37 1.06
CA THR A 94 -1.78 7.78 1.22
C THR A 94 -2.18 8.04 2.66
N SER A 95 -1.46 8.94 3.35
CA SER A 95 -1.69 9.21 4.77
C SER A 95 -1.84 10.70 5.08
N TRP A 96 -2.85 11.02 5.88
CA TRP A 96 -3.15 12.40 6.29
C TRP A 96 -3.69 12.45 7.71
N ILE A 97 -3.65 13.64 8.28
CA ILE A 97 -4.37 13.99 9.51
C ILE A 97 -5.48 14.98 9.17
N THR A 98 -6.67 14.73 9.71
CA THR A 98 -7.81 15.63 9.66
C THR A 98 -7.94 16.29 11.03
N THR A 99 -7.81 17.60 11.08
CA THR A 99 -7.95 18.37 12.31
C THR A 99 -9.42 18.45 12.75
N ALA A 100 -9.67 18.86 13.99
CA ALA A 100 -11.03 18.96 14.54
C ALA A 100 -11.94 19.96 13.79
N ASP A 101 -11.35 20.98 13.15
CA ASP A 101 -12.02 21.94 12.27
C ASP A 101 -12.17 21.44 10.82
N GLY A 102 -11.73 20.22 10.51
CA GLY A 102 -11.92 19.55 9.23
C GLY A 102 -10.84 19.83 8.19
N PHE A 103 -9.70 20.42 8.57
CA PHE A 103 -8.59 20.65 7.65
C PHE A 103 -7.74 19.40 7.47
N HIS A 104 -7.31 19.12 6.24
CA HIS A 104 -6.51 17.94 5.91
C HIS A 104 -5.05 18.32 5.67
N ILE A 105 -4.13 17.64 6.36
CA ILE A 105 -2.69 17.88 6.25
C ILE A 105 -2.01 16.56 5.90
N GLN A 106 -1.10 16.58 4.92
CA GLN A 106 -0.23 15.44 4.62
C GLN A 106 0.47 14.99 5.90
N LEU A 107 0.35 13.71 6.27
CA LEU A 107 0.81 13.23 7.57
C LEU A 107 2.32 13.41 7.73
N GLY A 108 3.09 13.11 6.67
CA GLY A 108 4.54 13.34 6.67
C GLY A 108 4.91 14.80 6.94
N LYS A 109 4.21 15.76 6.32
CA LYS A 109 4.43 17.20 6.54
C LYS A 109 4.11 17.61 7.98
N PHE A 110 3.01 17.09 8.52
CA PHE A 110 2.61 17.33 9.91
C PHE A 110 3.66 16.78 10.89
N LEU A 111 4.14 15.55 10.67
CA LEU A 111 5.17 14.95 11.54
C LEU A 111 6.51 15.70 11.43
N SER A 112 6.90 16.15 10.23
CA SER A 112 8.16 16.85 9.99
C SER A 112 8.15 18.33 10.36
N SER A 113 6.98 18.96 10.54
CA SER A 113 6.91 20.39 10.86
C SER A 113 7.54 20.64 12.23
N THR A 114 8.67 21.32 12.26
CA THR A 114 9.14 22.04 13.45
C THR A 114 8.50 23.43 13.40
N THR A 115 7.93 23.89 14.51
CA THR A 115 7.17 25.14 14.59
C THR A 115 7.96 26.33 14.00
N SER A 116 7.62 26.74 12.78
CA SER A 116 8.06 28.01 12.19
C SER A 116 6.85 28.94 12.07
N SER A 117 6.77 29.88 13.02
CA SER A 117 6.23 31.24 12.89
C SER A 117 5.06 31.44 11.90
N ASP A 118 3.82 31.16 12.32
CA ASP A 118 2.62 31.85 11.79
C ASP A 118 1.50 31.85 12.86
N ASP A 119 1.16 33.04 13.35
CA ASP A 119 0.55 33.33 14.66
C ASP A 119 -0.94 32.94 14.84
N GLN A 120 -1.59 32.29 13.86
CA GLN A 120 -3.01 31.86 13.99
C GLN A 120 -3.24 30.35 13.90
N HIS A 121 -2.32 29.59 13.30
CA HIS A 121 -2.35 28.11 13.33
C HIS A 121 -1.54 27.52 14.49
N GLU A 122 -0.85 28.36 15.25
CA GLU A 122 0.17 27.95 16.21
C GLU A 122 -0.37 27.23 17.44
N THR A 123 -1.58 27.57 17.92
CA THR A 123 -2.14 26.97 19.15
C THR A 123 -2.68 25.56 18.89
N VAL A 124 -3.42 25.38 17.80
CA VAL A 124 -3.91 24.05 17.37
C VAL A 124 -2.73 23.14 16.99
N MET A 125 -1.72 23.67 16.29
CA MET A 125 -0.52 22.91 15.97
C MET A 125 0.29 22.54 17.22
N ARG A 126 0.43 23.42 18.24
CA ARG A 126 1.12 23.08 19.50
C ARG A 126 0.45 21.96 20.29
N GLU A 127 -0.88 21.94 20.37
CA GLU A 127 -1.61 20.85 21.03
C GLU A 127 -1.48 19.54 20.23
N MET A 128 -1.43 19.63 18.90
CA MET A 128 -1.19 18.48 18.04
C MET A 128 0.27 17.99 18.05
N GLU A 129 1.26 18.85 18.28
CA GLU A 129 2.67 18.44 18.49
C GLU A 129 2.79 17.45 19.65
N ALA A 130 2.04 17.67 20.74
CA ALA A 130 2.03 16.76 21.89
C ALA A 130 1.49 15.37 21.53
N SER A 131 0.59 15.28 20.53
CA SER A 131 0.04 14.02 20.03
C SER A 131 0.95 13.29 19.04
N LYS A 132 2.06 13.88 18.58
CA LYS A 132 2.96 13.23 17.60
C LYS A 132 3.55 11.92 18.10
N ALA A 133 3.92 11.84 19.38
CA ALA A 133 4.48 10.61 19.95
C ALA A 133 3.46 9.46 19.92
N GLU A 134 2.20 9.74 20.24
CA GLU A 134 1.09 8.79 20.16
C GLU A 134 0.84 8.36 18.71
N ILE A 135 0.83 9.31 17.77
CA ILE A 135 0.65 9.04 16.33
C ILE A 135 1.81 8.19 15.79
N LEU A 136 3.06 8.49 16.16
CA LEU A 136 4.22 7.71 15.73
C LEU A 136 4.21 6.29 16.29
N ALA A 137 3.81 6.11 17.55
CA ALA A 137 3.64 4.78 18.14
C ALA A 137 2.56 3.97 17.41
N LEU A 138 1.45 4.62 17.04
CA LEU A 138 0.41 4.02 16.21
C LEU A 138 0.93 3.61 14.83
N LEU A 139 1.64 4.51 14.14
CA LEU A 139 2.20 4.21 12.82
C LEU A 139 3.16 3.01 12.89
N GLY A 140 4.00 2.94 13.92
CA GLY A 140 4.86 1.77 14.14
C GLY A 140 4.09 0.46 14.34
N MET A 141 2.91 0.49 14.97
CA MET A 141 2.03 -0.69 15.04
C MET A 141 1.38 -1.02 13.70
N LEU A 142 1.00 -0.01 12.92
CA LEU A 142 0.42 -0.19 11.59
C LEU A 142 1.46 -0.68 10.56
N ASP A 143 2.74 -0.36 10.73
CA ASP A 143 3.84 -0.88 9.89
C ASP A 143 4.01 -2.39 10.03
N LEU A 144 3.63 -2.96 11.19
CA LEU A 144 3.60 -4.40 11.42
C LEU A 144 2.38 -5.07 10.79
N LEU A 145 1.35 -4.30 10.41
CA LEU A 145 0.10 -4.80 9.85
C LEU A 145 0.19 -4.90 8.33
N ASP A 146 0.17 -6.13 7.81
CA ASP A 146 0.08 -6.39 6.37
C ASP A 146 -1.32 -6.92 6.04
N LEU A 147 -2.29 -5.99 5.89
CA LEU A 147 -3.67 -6.32 5.54
C LEU A 147 -3.78 -6.95 4.15
N LEU A 148 -2.84 -6.68 3.25
CA LEU A 148 -2.84 -7.24 1.91
C LEU A 148 -2.41 -8.70 1.94
N ASP A 149 -1.30 -9.03 2.60
CA ASP A 149 -0.85 -10.42 2.85
C ASP A 149 -1.95 -11.21 3.57
N MET A 150 -2.62 -10.60 4.56
CA MET A 150 -3.74 -11.20 5.29
C MET A 150 -4.90 -11.61 4.38
N VAL A 151 -5.37 -10.71 3.50
CA VAL A 151 -6.48 -11.01 2.58
C VAL A 151 -6.07 -12.06 1.54
N ARG A 152 -4.82 -12.00 1.05
CA ARG A 152 -4.27 -12.98 0.10
C ARG A 152 -4.17 -14.37 0.72
N ALA A 153 -3.61 -14.48 1.93
CA ALA A 153 -3.47 -15.73 2.67
C ALA A 153 -4.82 -16.44 2.86
N LEU A 154 -5.87 -15.67 3.19
CA LEU A 154 -7.22 -16.21 3.37
C LEU A 154 -7.81 -16.79 2.07
N GLY A 155 -7.47 -16.21 0.90
CA GLY A 155 -7.92 -16.67 -0.41
C GLY A 155 -7.57 -18.12 -0.72
N GLY A 156 -6.47 -18.64 -0.16
CA GLY A 156 -6.06 -20.04 -0.31
C GLY A 156 -6.73 -21.03 0.65
N THR A 157 -7.57 -20.58 1.58
CA THR A 157 -8.06 -21.43 2.67
C THR A 157 -9.42 -22.04 2.36
N SER A 158 -9.53 -23.37 2.36
CA SER A 158 -10.75 -24.08 1.93
C SER A 158 -11.60 -24.66 3.07
N ALA A 159 -11.02 -24.94 4.24
CA ALA A 159 -11.72 -25.57 5.35
C ALA A 159 -11.30 -24.99 6.72
N GLY A 160 -12.28 -24.46 7.46
CA GLY A 160 -12.12 -24.00 8.84
C GLY A 160 -12.62 -25.03 9.86
N VAL A 161 -12.00 -25.05 11.03
CA VAL A 161 -12.34 -25.91 12.17
C VAL A 161 -13.45 -25.26 12.99
N TYR A 162 -14.44 -26.05 13.40
CA TYR A 162 -15.48 -25.59 14.32
C TYR A 162 -15.01 -25.71 15.77
N PHE A 163 -15.14 -24.62 16.52
CA PHE A 163 -14.85 -24.60 17.94
C PHE A 163 -15.97 -23.84 18.67
N GLY A 164 -16.87 -24.58 19.31
CA GLY A 164 -18.06 -23.99 19.92
C GLY A 164 -18.94 -23.25 18.92
N GLY A 165 -19.19 -21.96 19.16
CA GLY A 165 -19.95 -21.06 18.28
C GLY A 165 -19.13 -20.41 17.16
N GLU A 166 -17.86 -20.77 17.04
CA GLU A 166 -16.90 -20.12 16.16
C GLU A 166 -16.40 -21.07 15.07
N ARG A 167 -15.93 -20.47 13.98
CA ARG A 167 -15.26 -21.16 12.87
C ARG A 167 -13.90 -20.52 12.65
N ILE A 168 -12.86 -21.30 12.85
CA ILE A 168 -11.46 -20.87 12.87
C ILE A 168 -10.77 -21.34 11.59
N TYR A 169 -10.07 -20.45 10.92
CA TYR A 169 -9.27 -20.73 9.73
C TYR A 169 -7.81 -20.38 10.00
N HIS A 170 -6.91 -21.26 9.56
CA HIS A 170 -5.48 -21.00 9.61
C HIS A 170 -5.00 -20.75 8.19
N ALA A 171 -4.26 -19.68 7.99
CA ALA A 171 -3.58 -19.42 6.73
C ALA A 171 -2.14 -18.99 7.00
N ALA A 172 -1.27 -19.21 6.02
CA ALA A 172 0.05 -18.64 5.99
C ALA A 172 0.11 -17.73 4.76
N GLY A 173 0.47 -16.47 4.98
CA GLY A 173 0.91 -15.57 3.94
C GLY A 173 2.40 -15.76 3.67
N GLU A 174 2.96 -14.85 2.90
CA GLU A 174 4.39 -14.88 2.56
C GLU A 174 5.25 -14.50 3.77
N LYS A 175 4.76 -13.57 4.60
CA LYS A 175 5.49 -13.01 5.74
C LYS A 175 4.95 -13.49 7.08
N ASN A 176 3.65 -13.72 7.16
CA ASN A 176 2.97 -13.97 8.44
C ASN A 176 2.11 -15.23 8.41
N SER A 177 1.87 -15.75 9.60
CA SER A 177 0.81 -16.72 9.84
C SER A 177 -0.41 -16.02 10.42
N TYR A 178 -1.59 -16.49 10.02
CA TYR A 178 -2.86 -15.87 10.35
C TYR A 178 -3.84 -16.90 10.92
N VAL A 179 -4.55 -16.49 11.97
CA VAL A 179 -5.71 -17.21 12.51
C VAL A 179 -6.92 -16.31 12.39
N PHE A 180 -7.90 -16.74 11.60
CA PHE A 180 -9.14 -16.00 11.40
C PHE A 180 -10.28 -16.68 12.14
N THR A 181 -10.95 -15.93 13.01
CA THR A 181 -12.08 -16.40 13.79
C THR A 181 -13.35 -15.75 13.28
N PHE A 182 -14.34 -16.56 12.91
CA PHE A 182 -15.65 -16.11 12.45
C PHE A 182 -16.76 -16.67 13.33
N ASP A 183 -17.86 -15.94 13.46
CA ASP A 183 -19.11 -16.46 14.04
C ASP A 183 -19.68 -17.55 13.11
N ALA A 184 -19.86 -18.76 13.63
CA ALA A 184 -20.31 -19.90 12.83
C ALA A 184 -21.76 -19.77 12.31
N ARG A 185 -22.59 -18.96 12.98
CA ARG A 185 -24.01 -18.77 12.66
C ARG A 185 -24.22 -17.64 11.64
N THR A 186 -23.62 -16.48 11.89
CA THR A 186 -23.78 -15.27 11.05
C THR A 186 -22.75 -15.22 9.92
N GLY A 187 -21.62 -15.89 10.11
CA GLY A 187 -20.46 -15.83 9.22
C GLY A 187 -19.63 -14.56 9.39
N TYR A 188 -19.88 -13.75 10.41
CA TYR A 188 -19.19 -12.46 10.59
C TYR A 188 -17.76 -12.69 11.07
N PRO A 189 -16.79 -11.91 10.59
CA PRO A 189 -15.45 -11.97 11.15
C PRO A 189 -15.47 -11.39 12.58
N LEU A 190 -14.83 -12.09 13.51
CA LEU A 190 -14.78 -11.72 14.93
C LEU A 190 -13.39 -11.26 15.33
N ALA A 191 -12.37 -12.03 14.95
CA ALA A 191 -11.00 -11.67 15.23
C ALA A 191 -10.04 -12.23 14.18
N ILE A 192 -8.89 -11.58 14.05
CA ILE A 192 -7.77 -12.05 13.26
C ILE A 192 -6.53 -11.95 14.15
N THR A 193 -5.73 -13.00 14.21
CA THR A 193 -4.43 -12.96 14.88
C THR A 193 -3.35 -13.14 13.84
N GLN A 194 -2.43 -12.19 13.75
CA GLN A 194 -1.24 -12.23 12.90
C GLN A 194 -0.03 -12.52 13.79
N ALA A 195 0.77 -13.51 13.41
CA ALA A 195 2.07 -13.76 14.01
C ALA A 195 3.13 -13.85 12.92
N GLN A 196 4.28 -13.21 13.11
CA GLN A 196 5.39 -13.28 12.17
C GLN A 196 5.81 -14.74 11.96
N SER A 197 5.93 -15.14 10.68
CA SER A 197 6.42 -16.46 10.35
C SER A 197 7.91 -16.52 10.66
N ALA A 198 8.37 -17.51 11.41
CA ALA A 198 9.79 -17.68 11.67
C ALA A 198 10.50 -18.01 10.34
N THR A 199 11.20 -17.05 9.74
CA THR A 199 12.09 -17.33 8.62
C THR A 199 13.33 -18.08 9.15
N PRO A 200 13.70 -19.23 8.57
CA PRO A 200 14.81 -20.03 9.07
C PRO A 200 16.22 -19.43 8.82
N GLU A 201 16.34 -18.27 8.15
CA GLU A 201 17.64 -17.74 7.71
C GLU A 201 18.16 -16.50 8.47
N ASP A 202 17.36 -15.83 9.31
CA ASP A 202 17.73 -14.51 9.87
C ASP A 202 18.13 -14.49 11.36
N ASN A 203 18.44 -15.63 11.98
CA ASN A 203 18.91 -15.66 13.37
C ASN A 203 20.38 -16.07 13.53
N PRO A 204 21.36 -15.22 13.15
CA PRO A 204 22.69 -15.32 13.75
C PRO A 204 22.63 -14.65 15.13
N SER A 205 22.72 -15.47 16.17
CA SER A 205 22.94 -15.12 17.58
C SER A 205 21.74 -14.67 18.43
N GLY A 206 21.25 -15.60 19.24
CA GLY A 206 21.09 -15.42 20.70
C GLY A 206 20.18 -14.31 21.26
N ALA A 207 19.41 -13.58 20.44
CA ALA A 207 18.40 -12.66 20.93
C ALA A 207 17.13 -13.45 21.29
N SER A 208 16.59 -13.18 22.47
CA SER A 208 15.26 -13.64 22.92
C SER A 208 14.22 -13.39 21.81
N ASP A 209 13.64 -14.47 21.29
CA ASP A 209 12.64 -14.49 20.23
C ASP A 209 11.29 -14.00 20.79
N THR A 210 11.20 -12.73 21.21
CA THR A 210 9.92 -12.12 21.62
C THR A 210 9.07 -11.97 20.37
N ARG A 211 8.30 -13.00 20.05
CA ARG A 211 7.33 -13.00 18.95
C ARG A 211 6.22 -12.03 19.28
N VAL A 212 6.25 -10.86 18.65
CA VAL A 212 5.13 -9.92 18.70
C VAL A 212 4.04 -10.45 17.78
N ALA A 213 2.86 -10.73 18.33
CA ALA A 213 1.68 -11.03 17.55
C ALA A 213 0.71 -9.85 17.61
N LEU A 214 -0.01 -9.59 16.52
CA LEU A 214 -1.07 -8.59 16.47
C LEU A 214 -2.42 -9.29 16.49
N GLN A 215 -3.31 -8.87 17.38
CA GLN A 215 -4.70 -9.29 17.39
C GLN A 215 -5.60 -8.14 16.96
N PHE A 216 -6.47 -8.44 16.01
CA PHE A 216 -7.52 -7.57 15.50
C PHE A 216 -8.84 -8.12 15.99
N SER A 217 -9.50 -7.45 16.93
CA SER A 217 -10.90 -7.74 17.23
C SER A 217 -11.79 -6.86 16.38
N ILE A 218 -12.83 -7.44 15.78
CA ILE A 218 -13.72 -6.77 14.83
C ILE A 218 -15.08 -6.58 15.50
N ASP A 219 -15.37 -5.33 15.83
CA ASP A 219 -16.64 -4.87 16.37
C ASP A 219 -17.46 -4.16 15.26
N ASP A 220 -18.79 -4.15 15.40
CA ASP A 220 -19.70 -3.41 14.51
C ASP A 220 -19.50 -3.65 13.01
N TYR A 221 -19.27 -4.91 12.61
CA TYR A 221 -19.15 -5.30 11.21
C TYR A 221 -20.41 -4.96 10.41
N VAL A 222 -20.24 -4.20 9.32
CA VAL A 222 -21.30 -3.86 8.38
C VAL A 222 -20.78 -4.01 6.95
N ARG A 223 -21.60 -4.59 6.06
CA ARG A 223 -21.28 -4.65 4.62
C ARG A 223 -21.18 -3.26 4.03
N HIS A 224 -20.14 -3.05 3.24
CA HIS A 224 -19.96 -1.86 2.43
C HIS A 224 -20.56 -2.11 1.04
N ASP A 225 -21.11 -1.09 0.42
CA ASP A 225 -21.74 -1.14 -0.90
C ASP A 225 -20.73 -1.24 -2.06
N GLY A 226 -19.44 -1.19 -1.73
CA GLY A 226 -18.35 -1.22 -2.70
C GLY A 226 -18.06 0.14 -3.32
N SER A 227 -18.60 1.23 -2.77
CA SER A 227 -18.18 2.57 -3.18
C SER A 227 -16.66 2.76 -3.01
N THR A 228 -16.08 3.58 -3.89
CA THR A 228 -14.65 3.87 -3.89
C THR A 228 -14.29 4.75 -2.70
N ILE A 229 -13.15 4.45 -2.09
CA ILE A 229 -12.60 5.25 -1.00
C ILE A 229 -11.49 6.12 -1.58
N GLN A 230 -11.61 7.44 -1.47
CA GLN A 230 -10.66 8.40 -2.01
C GLN A 230 -10.02 9.22 -0.89
N ALA A 231 -8.76 9.64 -1.10
CA ALA A 231 -8.12 10.62 -0.23
C ALA A 231 -8.71 12.02 -0.46
N PRO A 232 -8.64 12.93 0.52
CA PRO A 232 -9.03 14.33 0.32
C PRO A 232 -8.21 15.00 -0.78
N MET A 233 -8.82 15.94 -1.50
CA MET A 233 -8.12 16.71 -2.54
C MET A 233 -6.85 17.36 -1.99
N GLY A 234 -5.73 17.22 -2.71
CA GLY A 234 -4.44 17.81 -2.34
C GLY A 234 -3.57 16.96 -1.40
N ILE A 235 -4.08 15.84 -0.89
CA ILE A 235 -3.27 14.83 -0.20
C ILE A 235 -2.70 13.88 -1.24
N LYS A 236 -1.37 13.74 -1.26
CA LYS A 236 -0.65 12.89 -2.21
C LYS A 236 -0.29 11.55 -1.57
N SER A 237 -0.26 10.51 -2.38
CA SER A 237 0.32 9.21 -2.04
C SER A 237 1.84 9.31 -1.83
N ASP A 238 2.40 8.30 -1.17
CA ASP A 238 3.84 8.12 -1.05
C ASP A 238 4.54 8.03 -2.41
N VAL A 239 3.97 7.31 -3.37
CA VAL A 239 4.47 7.21 -4.74
C VAL A 239 4.48 8.57 -5.43
N GLU A 240 3.39 9.34 -5.37
CA GLU A 240 3.34 10.69 -5.96
C GLU A 240 4.40 11.62 -5.34
N LEU A 241 4.59 11.57 -4.02
CA LEU A 241 5.62 12.37 -3.34
C LEU A 241 7.05 11.96 -3.73
N LEU A 242 7.29 10.66 -3.92
CA LEU A 242 8.58 10.15 -4.38
C LEU A 242 8.83 10.51 -5.85
N VAL A 243 7.81 10.42 -6.70
CA VAL A 243 7.86 10.86 -8.10
C VAL A 243 8.15 12.35 -8.19
N ASP A 244 7.46 13.19 -7.40
CA ASP A 244 7.74 14.63 -7.33
C ASP A 244 9.20 14.91 -6.93
N THR A 245 9.71 14.18 -5.94
CA THR A 245 11.09 14.30 -5.45
C THR A 245 12.10 13.88 -6.53
N ALA A 246 11.81 12.79 -7.24
CA ALA A 246 12.62 12.28 -8.33
C ALA A 246 12.65 13.25 -9.53
N VAL A 247 11.49 13.83 -9.87
CA VAL A 247 11.39 14.83 -10.94
C VAL A 247 12.14 16.12 -10.57
N ALA A 248 12.06 16.56 -9.31
CA ALA A 248 12.87 17.68 -8.85
C ALA A 248 14.38 17.40 -8.99
N CYS A 249 14.82 16.19 -8.62
CA CYS A 249 16.20 15.75 -8.77
C CYS A 249 16.63 15.66 -10.25
N PHE A 250 15.77 15.17 -11.14
CA PHE A 250 15.99 15.11 -12.58
C PHE A 250 16.33 16.48 -13.19
N TYR A 251 15.69 17.55 -12.70
CA TYR A 251 16.01 18.90 -13.17
C TYR A 251 17.38 19.42 -12.70
N GLU A 252 18.02 18.76 -11.75
CA GLU A 252 19.40 19.05 -11.32
C GLU A 252 20.47 18.24 -12.09
N TRP A 253 20.05 17.23 -12.86
CA TRP A 253 20.97 16.43 -13.69
C TRP A 253 21.62 17.24 -14.80
N THR A 254 22.68 16.66 -15.39
CA THR A 254 23.30 17.24 -16.58
C THR A 254 22.33 17.26 -17.76
N ALA A 255 22.55 18.21 -18.68
CA ALA A 255 21.75 18.29 -19.92
C ALA A 255 21.83 17.00 -20.74
N THR A 256 22.99 16.34 -20.74
CA THR A 256 23.20 15.06 -21.42
C THR A 256 22.34 13.96 -20.80
N GLY A 257 22.34 13.83 -19.46
CA GLY A 257 21.53 12.84 -18.76
C GLY A 257 20.03 13.04 -19.02
N ARG A 258 19.56 14.30 -18.98
CA ARG A 258 18.16 14.61 -19.31
C ARG A 258 17.79 14.24 -20.75
N GLN A 259 18.64 14.62 -21.71
CA GLN A 259 18.41 14.31 -23.12
C GLN A 259 18.37 12.79 -23.37
N GLN A 260 19.16 12.00 -22.63
CA GLN A 260 19.14 10.54 -22.76
C GLN A 260 17.80 9.94 -22.29
N LEU A 261 17.20 10.46 -21.22
CA LEU A 261 15.87 10.00 -20.78
C LEU A 261 14.78 10.43 -21.76
N GLU A 262 14.86 11.65 -22.30
CA GLU A 262 13.95 12.10 -23.37
C GLU A 262 14.03 11.20 -24.61
N GLN A 263 15.24 10.78 -25.01
CA GLN A 263 15.43 9.84 -26.12
C GLN A 263 14.85 8.45 -25.83
N ILE A 264 14.99 7.95 -24.60
CA ILE A 264 14.39 6.66 -24.20
C ILE A 264 12.86 6.77 -24.20
N PHE A 265 12.31 7.86 -23.69
CA PHE A 265 10.86 8.08 -23.71
C PHE A 265 10.33 8.16 -25.14
N ALA A 266 10.98 8.92 -26.02
CA ALA A 266 10.59 9.02 -27.43
C ALA A 266 10.74 7.70 -28.22
N LEU A 267 11.53 6.74 -27.73
CA LEU A 267 11.58 5.39 -28.29
C LEU A 267 10.37 4.54 -27.88
N LEU A 268 9.82 4.82 -26.69
CA LEU A 268 8.66 4.14 -26.14
C LEU A 268 7.35 4.73 -26.68
N ASP A 269 7.26 6.05 -26.79
CA ASP A 269 6.13 6.79 -27.37
C ASP A 269 6.14 6.66 -28.90
N ARG A 270 5.68 5.50 -29.38
CA ARG A 270 5.75 5.12 -30.82
C ARG A 270 4.73 5.86 -31.67
N ASP A 271 3.65 6.34 -31.08
CA ASP A 271 2.58 7.11 -31.74
C ASP A 271 2.69 8.63 -31.56
N ASP A 272 3.71 9.11 -30.83
CA ASP A 272 4.07 10.52 -30.66
C ASP A 272 2.92 11.33 -30.04
N ASP A 273 2.23 10.73 -29.06
CA ASP A 273 1.10 11.33 -28.37
C ASP A 273 1.50 12.04 -27.05
N GLY A 274 2.78 11.90 -26.65
CA GLY A 274 3.35 12.46 -25.44
C GLY A 274 3.19 11.60 -24.19
N SER A 275 2.72 10.36 -24.35
CA SER A 275 2.47 9.38 -23.30
C SER A 275 3.03 8.02 -23.67
N VAL A 276 3.18 7.15 -22.67
CA VAL A 276 3.55 5.75 -22.88
C VAL A 276 2.60 4.87 -22.11
N SER A 277 2.08 3.85 -22.76
CA SER A 277 1.24 2.84 -22.14
C SER A 277 2.09 1.72 -21.53
N GLY A 278 1.48 0.87 -20.70
CA GLY A 278 2.10 -0.39 -20.28
C GLY A 278 2.49 -1.28 -21.46
N HIS A 279 1.70 -1.25 -22.54
CA HIS A 279 1.99 -2.03 -23.75
C HIS A 279 3.27 -1.59 -24.46
N ASP A 280 3.53 -0.28 -24.53
CA ASP A 280 4.75 0.27 -25.14
C ASP A 280 5.99 -0.17 -24.36
N VAL A 281 5.91 -0.10 -23.04
CA VAL A 281 6.97 -0.57 -22.13
C VAL A 281 7.21 -2.06 -22.29
N ALA A 282 6.16 -2.89 -22.25
CA ALA A 282 6.29 -4.33 -22.41
C ALA A 282 6.93 -4.69 -23.77
N THR A 283 6.46 -4.06 -24.85
CA THR A 283 6.98 -4.31 -26.21
C THR A 283 8.45 -3.95 -26.31
N GLN A 284 8.86 -2.78 -25.79
CA GLN A 284 10.26 -2.38 -25.82
C GLN A 284 11.17 -3.28 -24.98
N LEU A 285 10.68 -3.79 -23.84
CA LEU A 285 11.43 -4.76 -23.03
C LEU A 285 11.60 -6.09 -23.76
N LEU A 286 10.60 -6.53 -24.51
CA LEU A 286 10.72 -7.72 -25.37
C LEU A 286 11.72 -7.51 -26.51
N ASP A 287 11.70 -6.34 -27.14
CA ASP A 287 12.66 -5.98 -28.18
C ASP A 287 14.10 -5.90 -27.63
N ALA A 288 14.26 -5.54 -26.35
CA ALA A 288 15.53 -5.61 -25.62
C ALA A 288 15.92 -7.04 -25.18
N GLY A 289 15.09 -8.06 -25.44
CA GLY A 289 15.40 -9.46 -25.13
C GLY A 289 15.06 -9.92 -23.71
N HIS A 290 14.22 -9.18 -22.98
CA HIS A 290 13.64 -9.69 -21.73
C HIS A 290 12.59 -10.77 -22.01
N THR A 291 12.28 -11.59 -21.01
CA THR A 291 11.20 -12.59 -21.12
C THR A 291 9.82 -11.92 -21.08
N ASN A 292 8.80 -12.55 -21.69
CA ASN A 292 7.40 -12.09 -21.61
C ASN A 292 6.96 -11.85 -20.16
N GLU A 293 7.18 -12.82 -19.28
CA GLU A 293 6.81 -12.72 -17.85
C GLU A 293 7.43 -11.49 -17.17
N ARG A 294 8.68 -11.17 -17.49
CA ARG A 294 9.38 -10.02 -16.91
C ARG A 294 8.88 -8.70 -17.51
N ALA A 295 8.69 -8.65 -18.83
CA ALA A 295 8.19 -7.48 -19.51
C ALA A 295 6.78 -7.10 -19.02
N ASP A 296 5.89 -8.09 -18.96
CA ASP A 296 4.51 -7.92 -18.50
C ASP A 296 4.45 -7.52 -17.02
N SER A 297 5.26 -8.14 -16.16
CA SER A 297 5.34 -7.79 -14.74
C SER A 297 5.77 -6.34 -14.53
N ILE A 298 6.84 -5.90 -15.21
CA ILE A 298 7.34 -4.53 -15.09
C ILE A 298 6.31 -3.51 -15.61
N ALA A 299 5.71 -3.77 -16.77
CA ALA A 299 4.69 -2.90 -17.36
C ALA A 299 3.47 -2.77 -16.46
N THR A 300 2.96 -3.91 -15.95
CA THR A 300 1.80 -3.96 -15.06
C THR A 300 2.07 -3.20 -13.76
N GLU A 301 3.25 -3.36 -13.16
CA GLU A 301 3.59 -2.66 -11.93
C GLU A 301 3.74 -1.14 -12.15
N MET A 302 4.32 -0.72 -13.29
CA MET A 302 4.39 0.69 -13.64
C MET A 302 3.00 1.31 -13.78
N THR A 303 2.11 0.69 -14.56
CA THR A 303 0.75 1.22 -14.74
C THR A 303 -0.05 1.18 -13.44
N ARG A 304 0.08 0.11 -12.65
CA ARG A 304 -0.57 -0.01 -11.34
C ARG A 304 -0.16 1.09 -10.35
N LEU A 305 1.09 1.56 -10.41
CA LEU A 305 1.63 2.57 -9.50
C LEU A 305 1.39 4.00 -9.97
N LEU A 306 1.37 4.25 -11.28
CA LEU A 306 1.31 5.61 -11.85
C LEU A 306 -0.06 5.99 -12.40
N CYS A 307 -0.86 5.02 -12.85
CA CYS A 307 -2.15 5.29 -13.45
C CYS A 307 -3.24 5.35 -12.38
N ASP A 308 -4.18 6.26 -12.55
CA ASP A 308 -5.39 6.27 -11.74
C ASP A 308 -6.24 5.03 -12.10
N SER A 309 -6.69 4.29 -11.09
CA SER A 309 -7.62 3.19 -11.25
C SER A 309 -8.93 3.59 -11.93
N ASP A 310 -9.29 4.88 -11.90
CA ASP A 310 -10.46 5.42 -12.55
C ASP A 310 -10.19 5.88 -14.01
N ASN A 311 -8.94 5.84 -14.49
CA ASN A 311 -8.56 6.18 -15.86
C ASN A 311 -8.29 4.93 -16.73
N PRO A 312 -9.13 4.65 -17.75
CA PRO A 312 -9.00 3.46 -18.58
C PRO A 312 -7.87 3.54 -19.62
N SER A 313 -7.23 4.70 -19.84
CA SER A 313 -6.17 4.80 -20.86
C SER A 313 -4.86 4.16 -20.45
N GLU A 314 -4.60 4.01 -19.14
CA GLU A 314 -3.33 3.48 -18.60
C GLU A 314 -2.07 4.14 -19.19
N GLU A 315 -2.18 5.41 -19.60
CA GLU A 315 -1.12 6.19 -20.23
C GLU A 315 -0.36 7.02 -19.20
N VAL A 316 0.97 7.04 -19.34
CA VAL A 316 1.89 7.72 -18.45
C VAL A 316 2.64 8.80 -19.23
N THR A 317 2.47 10.06 -18.84
CA THR A 317 3.23 11.17 -19.43
C THR A 317 4.70 11.16 -19.00
N PHE A 318 5.53 11.94 -19.70
CA PHE A 318 6.98 11.98 -19.49
C PHE A 318 7.45 12.14 -18.04
N LEU A 319 6.89 13.09 -17.26
CA LEU A 319 7.40 13.38 -15.92
C LEU A 319 7.11 12.25 -14.90
N PRO A 320 5.87 11.72 -14.80
CA PRO A 320 5.61 10.52 -14.01
C PRO A 320 6.47 9.32 -14.42
N PHE A 321 6.67 9.11 -15.72
CA PHE A 321 7.54 8.05 -16.24
C PHE A 321 8.98 8.21 -15.72
N VAL A 322 9.57 9.40 -15.89
CA VAL A 322 10.94 9.70 -15.42
C VAL A 322 11.05 9.53 -13.91
N GLY A 323 10.09 10.08 -13.15
CA GLY A 323 10.10 9.99 -11.69
C GLY A 323 10.04 8.55 -11.19
N PHE A 324 9.23 7.70 -11.83
CA PHE A 324 9.14 6.27 -11.53
C PHE A 324 10.48 5.54 -11.72
N TRP A 325 11.14 5.74 -12.86
CA TRP A 325 12.39 5.05 -13.13
C TRP A 325 13.54 5.53 -12.26
N ILE A 326 13.61 6.82 -11.96
CA ILE A 326 14.59 7.36 -11.01
C ILE A 326 14.35 6.76 -9.63
N MET A 327 13.10 6.77 -9.15
CA MET A 327 12.72 6.17 -7.87
C MET A 327 13.11 4.68 -7.80
N LEU A 328 12.88 3.92 -8.88
CA LEU A 328 13.14 2.49 -8.92
C LEU A 328 14.64 2.15 -9.02
N LEU A 329 15.42 2.96 -9.74
CA LEU A 329 16.81 2.65 -10.09
C LEU A 329 17.85 3.37 -9.21
N ALA A 330 17.44 4.37 -8.43
CA ALA A 330 18.31 5.08 -7.48
C ALA A 330 18.67 4.25 -6.21
N ASP A 331 18.43 2.94 -6.21
CA ASP A 331 18.69 2.01 -5.10
C ASP A 331 20.05 2.28 -4.41
N ASP A 332 20.10 2.19 -3.07
CA ASP A 332 21.23 2.56 -2.19
C ASP A 332 21.66 4.05 -2.14
N VAL A 333 21.07 4.92 -2.97
CA VAL A 333 21.30 6.38 -2.96
C VAL A 333 19.97 7.09 -2.70
N ARG A 334 20.00 8.29 -2.11
CA ARG A 334 18.76 9.05 -1.91
C ARG A 334 18.20 9.45 -3.28
N VAL A 335 16.89 9.23 -3.49
CA VAL A 335 16.17 9.67 -4.71
C VAL A 335 16.39 11.16 -5.00
N SER A 336 16.57 11.97 -3.96
CA SER A 336 16.83 13.40 -4.03
C SER A 336 18.28 13.79 -4.37
N ASP A 337 19.22 12.85 -4.52
CA ASP A 337 20.64 13.13 -4.78
C ASP A 337 20.92 13.11 -6.29
N PRO A 338 21.33 14.25 -6.91
CA PRO A 338 21.62 14.33 -8.34
C PRO A 338 22.73 13.37 -8.80
N ALA A 339 23.59 12.88 -7.89
CA ALA A 339 24.61 11.88 -8.24
C ALA A 339 24.00 10.55 -8.73
N ASN A 340 22.71 10.30 -8.45
CA ASN A 340 21.98 9.14 -8.95
C ASN A 340 21.95 9.06 -10.50
N GLU A 341 22.16 10.16 -11.22
CA GLU A 341 22.27 10.19 -12.69
C GLU A 341 23.23 9.11 -13.21
N THR A 342 24.40 9.00 -12.57
CA THR A 342 25.47 8.06 -12.95
C THR A 342 25.09 6.59 -12.84
N ARG A 343 24.01 6.29 -12.10
CA ARG A 343 23.48 4.93 -11.90
C ARG A 343 22.21 4.71 -12.71
N VAL A 344 21.27 5.66 -12.67
CA VAL A 344 19.96 5.54 -13.30
C VAL A 344 20.09 5.50 -14.83
N VAL A 345 20.88 6.39 -15.43
CA VAL A 345 21.02 6.48 -16.88
C VAL A 345 21.56 5.18 -17.49
N PRO A 346 22.71 4.62 -17.04
CA PRO A 346 23.19 3.35 -17.58
C PRO A 346 22.23 2.18 -17.33
N ALA A 347 21.55 2.17 -16.17
CA ALA A 347 20.58 1.13 -15.86
C ALA A 347 19.35 1.17 -16.79
N LEU A 348 18.86 2.36 -17.13
CA LEU A 348 17.79 2.53 -18.11
C LEU A 348 18.20 2.10 -19.51
N GLN A 349 19.42 2.43 -19.93
CA GLN A 349 19.97 1.98 -21.21
C GLN A 349 20.07 0.46 -21.26
N GLN A 350 20.55 -0.17 -20.18
CA GLN A 350 20.57 -1.63 -20.07
C GLN A 350 19.15 -2.22 -20.05
N LEU A 351 18.20 -1.54 -19.44
CA LEU A 351 16.83 -2.06 -19.36
C LEU A 351 16.14 -2.05 -20.72
N PHE A 352 16.23 -0.95 -21.46
CA PHE A 352 15.43 -0.72 -22.67
C PHE A 352 16.19 -0.89 -24.00
N LEU A 353 17.53 -0.86 -23.98
CA LEU A 353 18.34 -0.78 -25.21
C LEU A 353 19.35 -1.92 -25.36
N SER A 354 19.67 -2.69 -24.32
CA SER A 354 20.61 -3.80 -24.49
C SER A 354 19.88 -5.02 -25.04
N ALA A 355 20.05 -5.32 -26.33
CA ALA A 355 19.70 -6.61 -26.88
C ALA A 355 20.61 -7.68 -26.27
N SER A 356 20.03 -8.77 -25.77
CA SER A 356 20.80 -9.97 -25.43
C SER A 356 21.38 -10.54 -26.71
N GLU A 357 22.72 -10.54 -26.86
CA GLU A 357 23.41 -11.24 -27.95
C GLU A 357 23.17 -12.77 -27.93
#